data_AF-A0A7G2RMQ6-F1
#
_entry.id   AF-A0A7G2RMQ6-F1
#
_cell.length_a   1.000
_cell.length_b   1.000
_cell.length_c   1.000
_cell.angle_alpha   90.00
_cell.angle_beta   90.00
_cell.angle_gamma   90.00
#
_symmetry.space_group_name_H-M   'P 1'
#
loop_
_entity.id
_entity.type
_entity.pdbx_description
1 polymer ?
#
loop_
_entity_poly.entity_id
_entity_poly.type
_entity_poly.pdbx_seq_one_letter_code
_entity_poly.pdbx_strand_id
1 'polypeptide(L)'
;MISAENAFRRDRAIPEIGRGWASEVALLDLVRKFWPSTVHQWRPKFLGLQSVDIHNQELGLSIEYQGQQHYEPVALFGGEEGVRSTQARDQKKKALLAANGVRLLEWPYDLTITEEQLVVRLGEIGILLP
;
A
#
# COMPACT_ATOMS: atom_id res chain seq x y z
N MET A 1 -16.59 16.10 6.68
CA MET A 1 -16.47 14.71 7.16
C MET A 1 -15.01 14.32 7.42
N ILE A 2 -14.11 14.45 6.44
CA ILE A 2 -12.65 14.25 6.61
C ILE A 2 -12.02 15.14 7.71
N SER A 3 -12.49 16.38 7.87
CA SER A 3 -11.95 17.31 8.88
C SER A 3 -12.23 16.87 10.33
N ALA A 4 -13.37 16.23 10.57
CA ALA A 4 -13.72 15.72 11.91
C ALA A 4 -12.93 14.43 12.22
N GLU A 5 -12.77 13.57 11.22
CA GLU A 5 -11.99 12.34 11.32
C GLU A 5 -10.48 12.63 11.50
N ASN A 6 -9.93 13.60 10.76
CA ASN A 6 -8.54 14.03 10.94
C ASN A 6 -8.34 14.77 12.27
N ALA A 7 -9.35 15.46 12.79
CA ALA A 7 -9.30 16.03 14.14
C ALA A 7 -9.27 14.92 15.20
N PHE A 8 -10.11 13.89 15.07
CA PHE A 8 -10.12 12.72 15.96
C PHE A 8 -8.79 11.95 15.92
N ARG A 9 -8.22 11.78 14.72
CA ARG A 9 -6.94 11.09 14.52
C ARG A 9 -5.78 11.87 15.14
N ARG A 10 -5.74 13.20 14.96
CA ARG A 10 -4.72 14.07 15.60
C ARG A 10 -4.73 13.97 17.12
N ASP A 11 -5.90 13.99 17.73
CA ASP A 11 -6.07 13.90 19.19
C ASP A 11 -5.53 12.58 19.77
N ARG A 12 -5.49 11.53 18.95
CA ARG A 12 -5.00 10.19 19.30
C ARG A 12 -3.62 9.85 18.73
N ALA A 13 -2.90 10.82 18.18
CA ALA A 13 -1.63 10.62 17.48
C ALA A 13 -1.70 9.59 16.32
N ILE A 14 -2.89 9.42 15.75
CA ILE A 14 -3.13 8.60 14.56
C ILE A 14 -2.85 9.47 13.32
N PRO A 15 -2.15 8.95 12.29
CA PRO A 15 -1.90 9.69 11.07
C PRO A 15 -3.18 10.21 10.39
N GLU A 16 -3.16 11.48 9.97
CA GLU A 16 -4.26 12.13 9.23
C GLU A 16 -4.47 11.42 7.87
N ILE A 17 -5.74 11.24 7.50
CA ILE A 17 -6.15 10.77 6.18
C ILE A 17 -5.75 11.83 5.14
N GLY A 18 -5.00 11.42 4.12
CA GLY A 18 -4.68 12.25 2.93
C GLY A 18 -3.22 12.65 2.75
N ARG A 19 -2.29 12.32 3.65
CA ARG A 19 -0.84 12.42 3.36
C ARG A 19 -0.32 11.14 2.71
N GLY A 20 -0.74 10.86 1.48
CA GLY A 20 -0.41 9.61 0.77
C GLY A 20 1.09 9.25 0.79
N TRP A 21 1.97 10.21 0.51
CA TRP A 21 3.43 10.00 0.53
C TRP A 21 4.01 9.78 1.94
N ALA A 22 3.46 10.46 2.96
CA ALA A 22 3.91 10.25 4.33
C ALA A 22 3.55 8.85 4.84
N SER A 23 2.44 8.30 4.35
CA SER A 23 1.95 6.98 4.75
C SER A 23 2.72 5.87 4.04
N GLU A 24 3.00 6.03 2.73
CA GLU A 24 3.85 5.11 1.98
C GLU A 24 5.28 5.04 2.55
N VAL A 25 5.90 6.20 2.82
CA VAL A 25 7.24 6.27 3.42
C VAL A 25 7.24 5.68 4.84
N ALA A 26 6.22 5.96 5.66
CA ALA A 26 6.12 5.37 7.00
C ALA A 26 5.99 3.84 6.96
N LEU A 27 5.21 3.30 6.00
CA LEU A 27 5.09 1.86 5.81
C LEU A 27 6.41 1.25 5.32
N LEU A 28 7.10 1.91 4.38
CA LEU A 28 8.43 1.51 3.91
C LEU A 28 9.42 1.47 5.07
N ASP A 29 9.46 2.51 5.91
CA ASP A 29 10.36 2.58 7.06
C ASP A 29 10.07 1.48 8.07
N LEU A 30 8.79 1.18 8.34
CA LEU A 30 8.39 0.06 9.19
C LEU A 30 8.89 -1.27 8.63
N VAL A 31 8.65 -1.55 7.34
CA VAL A 31 9.08 -2.79 6.70
C VAL A 31 10.61 -2.91 6.69
N ARG A 32 11.32 -1.80 6.49
CA ARG A 32 12.79 -1.76 6.50
C ARG A 32 13.42 -2.05 7.87
N LYS A 33 12.69 -1.87 8.98
CA LYS A 33 13.18 -2.30 10.30
C LYS A 33 13.43 -3.80 10.36
N PHE A 34 12.60 -4.59 9.70
CA PHE A 34 12.70 -6.05 9.65
C PHE A 34 13.51 -6.53 8.46
N TRP A 35 13.37 -5.85 7.31
CA TRP A 35 14.08 -6.20 6.08
C TRP A 35 14.74 -4.98 5.43
N PRO A 36 15.99 -4.65 5.81
CA PRO A 36 16.70 -3.48 5.30
C PRO A 36 16.91 -3.48 3.78
N SER A 37 16.91 -4.65 3.13
CA SER A 37 17.04 -4.82 1.67
C SER A 37 15.80 -4.39 0.87
N THR A 38 14.73 -3.96 1.54
CA THR A 38 13.47 -3.56 0.91
C THR A 38 13.62 -2.31 0.02
N VAL A 39 13.17 -2.44 -1.22
CA VAL A 39 13.25 -1.43 -2.28
C VAL A 39 11.97 -0.61 -2.33
N HIS A 40 12.12 0.70 -2.47
CA HIS A 40 11.02 1.64 -2.71
C HIS A 40 10.80 1.83 -4.21
N GLN A 41 9.55 1.92 -4.65
CA GLN A 41 9.17 2.16 -6.05
C GLN A 41 9.83 1.17 -7.01
N TRP A 42 9.69 -0.13 -6.74
CA TRP A 42 10.27 -1.21 -7.56
C TRP A 42 9.63 -1.27 -8.94
N ARG A 43 10.46 -1.27 -10.00
CA ARG A 43 10.06 -1.16 -11.41
C ARG A 43 10.59 -2.32 -12.25
N PRO A 44 10.11 -3.56 -12.04
CA PRO A 44 10.51 -4.68 -12.87
C PRO A 44 9.99 -4.53 -14.29
N LYS A 45 10.74 -5.05 -15.28
CA LYS A 45 10.41 -4.90 -16.70
C LYS A 45 9.00 -5.39 -17.06
N PHE A 46 8.50 -6.43 -16.40
CA PHE A 46 7.18 -7.00 -16.69
C PHE A 46 6.01 -6.10 -16.25
N LEU A 47 6.23 -5.08 -15.40
CA LEU A 47 5.22 -4.08 -15.04
C LEU A 47 5.14 -2.90 -16.04
N GLY A 48 6.05 -2.84 -17.01
CA GLY A 48 6.10 -1.76 -17.99
C GLY A 48 6.39 -0.41 -17.34
N LEU A 49 5.46 0.54 -17.45
CA LEU A 49 5.60 1.88 -16.87
C LEU A 49 5.18 1.96 -15.39
N GLN A 50 4.62 0.88 -14.83
CA GLN A 50 4.16 0.86 -13.46
C GLN A 50 5.29 0.52 -12.47
N SER A 51 5.13 1.00 -11.25
CA SER A 51 5.92 0.59 -10.08
C SER A 51 5.04 -0.11 -9.05
N VAL A 52 5.71 -0.71 -8.08
CA VAL A 52 5.15 -1.15 -6.81
C VAL A 52 5.79 -0.32 -5.70
N ASP A 53 5.00 0.15 -4.74
CA ASP A 53 5.48 1.07 -3.70
C ASP A 53 6.65 0.46 -2.91
N ILE A 54 6.49 -0.78 -2.46
CA ILE A 54 7.47 -1.46 -1.62
C ILE A 54 7.68 -2.89 -2.14
N HIS A 55 8.93 -3.31 -2.28
CA HIS A 55 9.26 -4.68 -2.68
C HIS A 55 10.42 -5.25 -1.90
N ASN A 56 10.26 -6.49 -1.43
CA ASN A 56 11.33 -7.28 -0.86
C ASN A 56 11.53 -8.58 -1.66
N GLN A 57 12.71 -8.70 -2.27
CA GLN A 57 13.06 -9.82 -3.13
C GLN A 57 13.20 -11.15 -2.37
N GLU A 58 13.71 -11.11 -1.13
CA GLU A 58 13.93 -12.29 -0.29
C GLU A 58 12.60 -12.94 0.12
N LEU A 59 11.59 -12.12 0.40
CA LEU A 59 10.23 -12.57 0.70
C LEU A 59 9.41 -12.93 -0.55
N GLY A 60 9.85 -12.51 -1.74
CA GLY A 60 9.02 -12.50 -2.93
C GLY A 60 7.72 -11.72 -2.71
N LEU A 61 7.80 -10.61 -1.97
CA LEU A 61 6.65 -9.83 -1.51
C LEU A 61 6.71 -8.40 -2.02
N SER A 62 5.57 -7.95 -2.52
CA SER A 62 5.28 -6.57 -2.84
C SER A 62 4.18 -6.04 -1.92
N ILE A 63 4.32 -4.80 -1.46
CA ILE A 63 3.33 -4.10 -0.65
C ILE A 63 2.94 -2.80 -1.37
N GLU A 64 1.64 -2.52 -1.50
CA GLU A 64 1.10 -1.30 -2.11
C GLU A 64 0.24 -0.55 -1.10
N TYR A 65 0.43 0.76 -0.98
CA TYR A 65 -0.42 1.59 -0.13
C TYR A 65 -1.64 2.08 -0.93
N GLN A 66 -2.82 1.60 -0.57
CA GLN A 66 -4.06 1.90 -1.29
C GLN A 66 -4.75 3.13 -0.70
N GLY A 67 -4.57 4.28 -1.34
CA GLY A 67 -5.27 5.52 -1.02
C GLY A 67 -6.79 5.47 -1.19
N GLN A 68 -7.52 6.48 -0.69
CA GLN A 68 -8.99 6.56 -0.79
C GLN A 68 -9.51 6.44 -2.24
N GLN A 69 -8.74 6.91 -3.23
CA GLN A 69 -9.11 6.84 -4.65
C GLN A 69 -9.25 5.41 -5.20
N HIS A 70 -8.76 4.39 -4.49
CA HIS A 70 -8.94 2.99 -4.85
C HIS A 70 -10.33 2.46 -4.50
N TYR A 71 -11.01 3.12 -3.56
CA TYR A 71 -12.27 2.68 -2.97
C TYR A 71 -13.43 3.60 -3.33
N GLU A 72 -13.19 4.91 -3.36
CA GLU A 72 -14.24 5.92 -3.50
C GLU A 72 -13.93 6.93 -4.62
N PRO A 73 -14.98 7.46 -5.27
CA PRO A 73 -14.83 8.48 -6.29
C PRO A 73 -14.33 9.77 -5.65
N VAL A 74 -13.08 10.13 -5.96
CA VAL A 74 -12.49 11.39 -5.56
C VAL A 74 -12.39 12.27 -6.80
N ALA A 75 -13.02 13.45 -6.78
CA ALA A 75 -13.13 14.34 -7.93
C ALA A 75 -11.76 14.70 -8.55
N LEU A 76 -10.74 14.94 -7.70
CA LEU A 76 -9.37 15.23 -8.14
C LEU A 76 -8.74 14.08 -8.96
N PHE A 77 -9.19 12.85 -8.74
CA PHE A 77 -8.71 11.65 -9.42
C PHE A 77 -9.67 11.15 -10.50
N GLY A 78 -10.61 11.99 -10.97
CA GLY A 78 -11.53 11.65 -12.05
C GLY A 78 -12.85 11.02 -11.61
N GLY A 79 -13.20 11.11 -10.31
CA GLY A 79 -14.48 10.63 -9.80
C GLY A 79 -14.71 9.14 -10.05
N GLU A 80 -15.90 8.76 -10.52
CA GLU A 80 -16.26 7.35 -10.76
C GLU A 80 -15.42 6.69 -11.87
N GLU A 81 -15.14 7.41 -12.97
CA GLU A 81 -14.29 6.89 -14.04
C GLU A 81 -12.85 6.71 -13.56
N GLY A 82 -12.39 7.60 -12.68
CA GLY A 82 -11.13 7.50 -11.96
C GLY A 82 -11.00 6.20 -11.19
N VAL A 83 -12.00 5.88 -10.37
CA VAL A 83 -12.05 4.64 -9.57
C VAL A 83 -12.00 3.41 -10.48
N ARG A 84 -12.86 3.36 -11.51
CA ARG A 84 -12.90 2.22 -12.46
C ARG A 84 -11.55 2.01 -13.14
N SER A 85 -10.92 3.10 -13.57
CA SER A 85 -9.60 3.06 -14.21
C SER A 85 -8.51 2.59 -13.25
N THR A 86 -8.59 3.00 -11.98
CA THR A 86 -7.67 2.57 -10.93
C THR A 86 -7.83 1.09 -10.62
N GLN A 87 -9.04 0.61 -10.42
CA GLN A 87 -9.33 -0.80 -10.20
C GLN A 87 -8.84 -1.67 -11.38
N ALA A 88 -9.03 -1.22 -12.63
CA ALA A 88 -8.51 -1.94 -13.80
C ALA A 88 -6.96 -2.02 -13.81
N ARG A 89 -6.28 -0.94 -13.43
CA ARG A 89 -4.81 -0.92 -13.31
C ARG A 89 -4.33 -1.86 -12.18
N ASP A 90 -5.00 -1.84 -11.04
CA ASP A 90 -4.66 -2.67 -9.88
C ASP A 90 -4.83 -4.16 -10.19
N GLN A 91 -5.93 -4.54 -10.84
CA GLN A 91 -6.15 -5.93 -11.27
C GLN A 91 -5.08 -6.40 -12.25
N LYS A 92 -4.71 -5.57 -13.24
CA LYS A 92 -3.62 -5.90 -14.17
C LYS A 92 -2.29 -6.06 -13.44
N LYS A 93 -1.97 -5.17 -12.50
CA LYS A 93 -0.74 -5.23 -11.70
C LYS A 93 -0.69 -6.51 -10.86
N LYS A 94 -1.79 -6.84 -10.17
CA LYS A 94 -1.93 -8.06 -9.37
C LYS A 94 -1.71 -9.32 -10.19
N ALA A 95 -2.31 -9.40 -11.38
CA ALA A 95 -2.12 -10.51 -12.30
C ALA A 95 -0.65 -10.66 -12.77
N LEU A 96 0.01 -9.54 -13.10
CA LEU A 96 1.41 -9.53 -13.51
C LEU A 96 2.36 -9.97 -12.39
N LEU A 97 2.13 -9.51 -11.16
CA LEU A 97 2.91 -9.93 -9.99
C LEU A 97 2.74 -11.43 -9.72
N ALA A 98 1.49 -11.92 -9.70
CA ALA A 98 1.19 -13.33 -9.48
C ALA A 98 1.82 -14.23 -10.56
N ALA A 99 1.74 -13.84 -11.82
CA ALA A 99 2.36 -14.58 -12.93
C ALA A 99 3.90 -14.67 -12.84
N ASN A 100 4.53 -13.78 -12.08
CA ASN A 100 5.97 -13.78 -11.81
C ASN A 100 6.31 -14.30 -10.40
N GLY A 101 5.36 -14.96 -9.71
CA GLY A 101 5.59 -15.54 -8.39
C GLY A 101 5.75 -14.52 -7.27
N VAL A 102 5.33 -13.27 -7.48
CA VAL A 102 5.40 -12.20 -6.46
C VAL A 102 4.06 -12.10 -5.75
N ARG A 103 4.07 -12.22 -4.42
CA ARG A 103 2.91 -11.99 -3.57
C ARG A 103 2.64 -10.49 -3.46
N LEU A 104 1.36 -10.11 -3.40
CA LEU A 104 0.93 -8.73 -3.23
C LEU A 104 0.16 -8.59 -1.92
N LEU A 105 0.57 -7.65 -1.07
CA LEU A 105 -0.16 -7.19 0.10
C LEU A 105 -0.63 -5.76 -0.16
N GLU A 106 -1.94 -5.54 -0.10
CA GLU A 106 -2.55 -4.23 -0.28
C GLU A 106 -2.81 -3.63 1.11
N TRP A 107 -2.23 -2.46 1.41
CA TRP A 107 -2.36 -1.76 2.68
C TRP A 107 -3.40 -0.65 2.57
N PRO A 108 -4.59 -0.78 3.19
CA PRO A 108 -5.63 0.24 3.11
C PRO A 108 -5.22 1.55 3.79
N TYR A 109 -5.62 2.69 3.23
CA TYR A 109 -5.28 4.01 3.78
C TYR A 109 -5.83 4.31 5.17
N ASP A 110 -6.92 3.64 5.55
CA ASP A 110 -7.57 3.80 6.83
C ASP A 110 -6.99 2.87 7.92
N LEU A 111 -6.12 1.92 7.54
CA LEU A 111 -5.41 1.03 8.44
C LEU A 111 -4.16 1.69 9.02
N THR A 112 -4.11 1.80 10.35
CA THR A 112 -2.98 2.37 11.07
C THR A 112 -1.70 1.57 10.83
N ILE A 113 -0.62 2.24 10.47
CA ILE A 113 0.69 1.64 10.26
C ILE A 113 1.35 1.37 11.62
N THR A 114 1.23 0.14 12.11
CA THR A 114 1.91 -0.36 13.30
C THR A 114 2.51 -1.73 13.05
N GLU A 115 3.45 -2.15 13.90
CA GLU A 115 4.06 -3.48 13.84
C GLU A 115 3.02 -4.59 14.02
N GLU A 116 2.07 -4.43 14.93
CA GLU A 116 1.00 -5.41 15.18
C GLU A 116 0.14 -5.61 13.93
N GLN A 117 -0.22 -4.53 13.24
CA GLN A 117 -0.96 -4.63 11.98
C GLN A 117 -0.12 -5.29 10.89
N LEU A 118 1.18 -4.97 10.81
CA LEU A 118 2.08 -5.62 9.86
C LEU A 118 2.14 -7.14 10.10
N VAL A 119 2.27 -7.59 11.36
CA VAL A 119 2.23 -9.01 11.73
C VAL A 119 0.94 -9.68 11.27
N VAL A 120 -0.21 -9.08 11.57
CA VAL A 120 -1.52 -9.64 11.19
C VAL A 120 -1.61 -9.80 9.67
N ARG A 121 -1.29 -8.74 8.92
CA ARG A 121 -1.42 -8.73 7.45
C ARG A 121 -0.44 -9.68 6.76
N LEU A 122 0.78 -9.82 7.29
CA LEU A 122 1.74 -10.80 6.80
C LEU A 122 1.30 -12.23 7.13
N GLY A 123 0.74 -12.45 8.31
CA GLY A 123 0.19 -13.75 8.73
C GLY A 123 -0.94 -14.23 7.82
N GLU A 124 -1.81 -13.34 7.35
CA GLU A 124 -2.89 -13.64 6.39
C GLU A 124 -2.37 -14.22 5.07
N ILE A 125 -1.12 -13.92 4.69
CA ILE A 125 -0.46 -14.40 3.46
C ILE A 125 0.68 -15.39 3.75
N GLY A 126 0.74 -15.92 4.97
CA GLY A 126 1.68 -16.96 5.39
C GLY A 126 3.13 -16.49 5.51
N ILE A 127 3.35 -15.21 5.82
CA ILE A 127 4.68 -14.65 6.12
C ILE A 127 4.73 -14.35 7.62
N LEU A 128 5.81 -14.78 8.27
CA LEU A 128 6.09 -14.45 9.67
C LEU A 128 7.19 -13.38 9.71
N LEU A 129 7.13 -12.50 10.73
CA LEU A 129 8.26 -11.62 11.02
C LEU A 129 9.47 -12.46 11.46
N PRO A 130 10.71 -12.01 11.15
CA PRO A 130 11.94 -12.66 11.55
C PRO A 130 12.17 -12.66 13.06
#